data_AF-A0AAQ4DF33-F1
#
_entry.id   AF-A0AAQ4DF33-F1
#
_cell.length_a   1.000
_cell.length_b   1.000
_cell.length_c   1.000
_cell.angle_alpha   90.00
_cell.angle_beta   90.00
_cell.angle_gamma   90.00
#
_symmetry.space_group_name_H-M   'P 1'
#
loop_
_entity.id
_entity.type
_entity.pdbx_description
1 polymer ?
#
loop_
_entity_poly.entity_id
_entity_poly.type
_entity_poly.pdbx_seq_one_letter_code
_entity_poly.pdbx_strand_id
1 'polypeptide(L)'
;MAAKRQAVLLGVYQDKEKDKDAGDFVLTPNAKQFAASAKVVELLELTKGSFKKGETRIFYGLDEKYPLASVVHLGPRQAEVHELEDCDEAAENVRAAVAGEAGVISGYIHESVAWFSVFE
;
A
#
# COMPACT_ATOMS: atom_id res chain seq x y z
N MET A 1 6.03 -22.80 -19.25
CA MET A 1 6.81 -21.70 -18.66
C MET A 1 6.19 -21.39 -17.30
N ALA A 2 6.92 -21.57 -16.20
CA ALA A 2 6.41 -21.20 -14.89
C ALA A 2 6.28 -19.67 -14.85
N ALA A 3 5.05 -19.15 -14.71
CA ALA A 3 4.84 -17.72 -14.54
C ALA A 3 5.62 -17.28 -13.30
N LYS A 4 6.57 -16.35 -13.48
CA LYS A 4 7.29 -15.71 -12.38
C LYS A 4 6.24 -15.14 -11.44
N ARG A 5 6.14 -15.68 -10.21
CA ARG A 5 5.14 -15.22 -9.25
C ARG A 5 5.58 -13.85 -8.76
N GLN A 6 4.93 -12.79 -9.24
CA GLN A 6 5.23 -11.42 -8.83
C GLN A 6 4.23 -10.97 -7.76
N ALA A 7 4.69 -10.23 -6.77
CA ALA A 7 3.83 -9.45 -5.89
C ALA A 7 3.78 -8.01 -6.35
N VAL A 8 2.68 -7.35 -6.01
CA VAL A 8 2.56 -5.89 -6.09
C VAL A 8 2.34 -5.32 -4.70
N LEU A 9 2.99 -4.18 -4.44
CA LEU A 9 2.83 -3.39 -3.23
C LEU A 9 2.14 -2.08 -3.58
N LEU A 10 1.07 -1.74 -2.87
CA LEU A 10 0.23 -0.59 -3.16
C LEU A 10 0.13 0.30 -1.92
N GLY A 11 0.47 1.57 -2.06
CA GLY A 11 0.31 2.56 -0.99
C GLY A 11 -1.07 3.22 -1.03
N VAL A 12 -1.71 3.34 0.13
CA VAL A 12 -2.90 4.15 0.36
C VAL A 12 -2.64 5.20 1.45
N TYR A 13 -3.08 6.42 1.19
CA TYR A 13 -3.06 7.51 2.16
C TYR A 13 -4.40 7.60 2.88
N GLN A 14 -4.35 8.11 4.10
CA GLN A 14 -5.53 8.54 4.83
C GLN A 14 -5.91 9.96 4.39
N ASP A 15 -7.18 10.17 4.07
CA ASP A 15 -7.70 11.51 3.83
C ASP A 15 -7.87 12.27 5.15
N LYS A 16 -7.32 13.49 5.23
CA LYS A 16 -7.39 14.35 6.42
C LYS A 16 -8.76 15.01 6.58
N GLU A 17 -9.56 15.14 5.52
CA GLU A 17 -10.80 15.95 5.55
C GLU A 17 -12.05 15.18 6.01
N LYS A 18 -12.00 13.85 6.07
CA LYS A 18 -13.14 13.01 6.49
C LYS A 18 -12.80 12.11 7.66
N ASP A 19 -12.29 12.72 8.73
CA ASP A 19 -12.37 12.10 10.06
C ASP A 19 -13.83 12.08 10.50
N LYS A 20 -14.49 10.91 10.40
CA LYS A 20 -15.16 10.27 11.56
C LYS A 20 -15.93 8.98 11.30
N ASP A 21 -16.45 8.70 10.09
CA ASP A 21 -17.33 7.51 9.96
C ASP A 21 -17.24 6.76 8.62
N ALA A 22 -16.40 7.21 7.68
CA ALA A 22 -16.16 6.50 6.43
C ALA A 22 -14.66 6.53 6.14
N GLY A 23 -14.01 5.38 6.24
CA GLY A 23 -12.61 5.19 5.84
C GLY A 23 -12.44 5.41 4.34
N ASP A 24 -12.39 6.68 3.94
CA ASP A 24 -12.08 7.11 2.60
C ASP A 24 -10.55 7.18 2.49
N PHE A 25 -9.99 6.24 1.72
CA PHE A 25 -8.56 6.14 1.46
C PHE A 25 -8.23 6.77 0.11
N VAL A 26 -7.09 7.44 0.02
CA VAL A 26 -6.58 7.99 -1.24
C VAL A 26 -5.48 7.09 -1.77
N LEU A 27 -5.78 6.35 -2.84
CA LEU A 27 -4.79 5.56 -3.57
C LEU A 27 -3.68 6.45 -4.16
N THR A 28 -2.44 5.98 -4.09
CA THR A 28 -1.32 6.55 -4.85
C THR A 28 -1.61 6.51 -6.37
N PRO A 29 -1.00 7.39 -7.19
CA PRO A 29 -1.26 7.44 -8.63
C PRO A 29 -1.13 6.08 -9.32
N ASN A 30 -0.05 5.34 -9.04
CA ASN A 30 0.14 4.02 -9.66
C ASN A 30 -0.78 2.96 -9.03
N ALA A 31 -1.16 3.09 -7.74
CA ALA A 31 -2.17 2.22 -7.17
C ALA A 31 -3.56 2.44 -7.79
N LYS A 32 -3.88 3.66 -8.22
CA LYS A 32 -5.10 3.93 -9.02
C LYS A 32 -5.04 3.24 -10.37
N GLN A 33 -3.88 3.27 -11.04
CA GLN A 33 -3.70 2.58 -12.31
C GLN A 33 -3.88 1.06 -12.16
N PHE A 34 -3.32 0.48 -11.10
CA PHE A 34 -3.48 -0.95 -10.80
C PHE A 34 -4.92 -1.31 -10.38
N ALA A 35 -5.54 -0.47 -9.55
CA ALA A 35 -6.93 -0.62 -9.14
C ALA A 35 -7.93 -0.51 -10.31
N ALA A 36 -7.59 0.20 -11.38
CA ALA A 36 -8.44 0.24 -12.58
C ALA A 36 -8.47 -1.12 -13.32
N SER A 37 -7.40 -1.91 -13.19
CA SER A 37 -7.30 -3.25 -13.80
C SER A 37 -7.69 -4.40 -12.88
N ALA A 38 -7.77 -4.18 -11.57
CA ALA A 38 -7.94 -5.23 -10.57
C ALA A 38 -9.01 -4.86 -9.52
N LYS A 39 -9.63 -5.87 -8.88
CA LYS A 39 -10.69 -5.69 -7.86
C LYS A 39 -10.19 -5.18 -6.50
N VAL A 40 -9.09 -4.43 -6.48
CA VAL A 40 -8.45 -3.95 -5.24
C VAL A 40 -9.35 -2.98 -4.48
N VAL A 41 -10.06 -2.09 -5.19
CA VAL A 41 -10.96 -1.10 -4.55
C VAL A 41 -12.12 -1.78 -3.85
N GLU A 42 -12.76 -2.77 -4.50
CA GLU A 42 -13.85 -3.54 -3.89
C GLU A 42 -13.38 -4.27 -2.62
N LEU A 43 -12.18 -4.88 -2.65
CA LEU A 43 -11.61 -5.54 -1.48
C LEU A 43 -11.24 -4.54 -0.36
N LEU A 44 -10.78 -3.34 -0.72
CA LEU A 44 -10.52 -2.26 0.23
C LEU A 44 -11.80 -1.73 0.87
N GLU A 45 -12.88 -1.62 0.09
CA GLU A 45 -14.20 -1.23 0.59
C GLU A 45 -14.77 -2.25 1.58
N LEU A 46 -14.63 -3.54 1.29
CA LEU A 46 -15.03 -4.63 2.19
C LEU A 46 -14.22 -4.66 3.49
N THR A 47 -12.99 -4.14 3.45
CA THR A 47 -12.09 -4.11 4.60
C THR A 47 -12.13 -2.80 5.38
N LYS A 48 -13.05 -1.88 5.03
CA LYS A 48 -13.28 -0.61 5.72
C LYS A 48 -13.42 -0.82 7.22
N GLY A 49 -12.46 -0.29 7.95
CA GLY A 49 -12.37 -0.24 9.40
C GLY A 49 -11.06 0.45 9.72
N SER A 50 -11.07 1.37 10.71
CA SER A 50 -9.95 2.24 11.11
C SER A 50 -8.56 1.63 10.86
N PHE A 51 -8.00 1.88 9.67
CA PHE A 51 -6.66 1.45 9.36
C PHE A 51 -5.70 2.48 9.93
N LYS A 52 -4.73 2.01 10.70
CA LYS A 52 -3.69 2.87 11.27
C LYS A 52 -2.49 2.96 10.32
N LYS A 53 -1.73 4.04 10.46
CA LYS A 53 -0.42 4.21 9.82
C LYS A 53 0.45 2.96 10.08
N GLY A 54 1.02 2.41 9.01
CA GLY A 54 1.86 1.21 9.05
C GLY A 54 1.10 -0.12 9.00
N GLU A 55 -0.23 -0.14 9.06
CA GLU A 55 -0.99 -1.37 8.87
C GLU A 55 -0.99 -1.81 7.40
N THR A 56 -0.83 -3.10 7.19
CA THR A 56 -0.78 -3.73 5.88
C THR A 56 -1.86 -4.79 5.74
N ARG A 57 -2.33 -5.02 4.52
CA ARG A 57 -3.25 -6.12 4.19
C ARG A 57 -2.84 -6.76 2.88
N ILE A 58 -2.76 -8.09 2.91
CA ILE A 58 -2.42 -8.91 1.76
C ILE A 58 -3.70 -9.49 1.18
N PHE A 59 -3.87 -9.30 -0.12
CA PHE A 59 -4.93 -9.87 -0.93
C PHE A 59 -4.34 -10.88 -1.92
N TYR A 60 -5.04 -12.00 -2.08
CA TYR A 60 -4.60 -13.11 -2.92
C TYR A 60 -5.55 -13.29 -4.12
N GLY A 61 -5.00 -13.70 -5.25
CA GLY A 61 -5.79 -14.09 -6.43
C GLY A 61 -6.48 -12.93 -7.14
N LEU A 62 -5.91 -11.72 -7.08
CA LEU A 62 -6.46 -10.52 -7.71
C LEU A 62 -6.23 -10.47 -9.22
N ASP A 63 -5.07 -10.94 -9.68
CA ASP A 63 -4.65 -10.95 -11.08
C ASP A 63 -3.79 -12.20 -11.32
N GLU A 64 -3.84 -12.78 -12.53
CA GLU A 64 -2.98 -13.88 -12.94
C GLU A 64 -1.50 -13.47 -12.96
N LYS A 65 -1.23 -12.19 -13.25
CA LYS A 65 0.13 -11.63 -13.25
C LYS A 65 0.65 -11.35 -11.85
N TYR A 66 -0.22 -10.90 -10.96
CA TYR A 66 0.11 -10.57 -9.57
C TYR A 66 -0.79 -11.37 -8.62
N PRO A 67 -0.46 -12.64 -8.37
CA PRO A 67 -1.25 -13.49 -7.48
C PRO A 67 -1.29 -12.99 -6.03
N LEU A 68 -0.37 -12.08 -5.65
CA LEU A 68 -0.30 -11.47 -4.34
C LEU A 68 -0.23 -9.94 -4.49
N ALA A 69 -1.17 -9.23 -3.87
CA ALA A 69 -1.14 -7.77 -3.79
C ALA A 69 -1.22 -7.37 -2.32
N SER A 70 -0.23 -6.61 -1.84
CA SER A 70 -0.27 -6.03 -0.51
C SER A 70 -0.60 -4.55 -0.58
N VAL A 71 -1.48 -4.11 0.32
CA VAL A 71 -1.86 -2.70 0.47
C VAL A 71 -1.37 -2.20 1.81
N VAL A 72 -0.63 -1.10 1.82
CA VAL A 72 -0.05 -0.49 3.02
C VAL A 72 -0.62 0.89 3.26
N HIS A 73 -0.99 1.16 4.51
CA HIS A 73 -1.44 2.47 4.96
C HIS A 73 -0.26 3.36 5.31
N LEU A 74 -0.06 4.38 4.48
CA LEU A 74 1.00 5.37 4.60
C LEU A 74 0.68 6.46 5.63
N GLY A 75 -0.56 6.46 6.14
CA GLY A 75 -1.06 7.52 7.01
C GLY A 75 -1.44 8.78 6.21
N PRO A 76 -1.51 9.95 6.87
CA PRO A 76 -1.98 11.18 6.24
C PRO A 76 -1.05 11.68 5.13
N ARG A 77 -1.63 12.10 4.00
CA ARG A 77 -0.87 12.54 2.80
C ARG A 77 -0.03 13.81 3.02
N GLN A 78 -0.43 14.67 3.96
CA GLN A 78 0.27 15.91 4.30
C GLN A 78 0.94 15.76 5.67
N ALA A 79 1.88 14.83 5.83
CA ALA A 79 2.74 14.89 7.01
C ALA A 79 3.64 16.12 6.83
N GLU A 80 3.38 17.16 7.61
CA GLU A 80 4.18 18.37 7.63
C GLU A 80 5.60 18.00 8.05
N VAL A 81 6.60 18.81 7.66
CA VAL A 81 7.94 18.67 8.24
C VAL A 81 7.77 18.81 9.76
N HIS A 82 8.00 17.73 10.49
CA HIS A 82 7.79 17.74 11.92
C HIS A 82 8.96 18.55 12.51
N GLU A 83 8.72 19.82 12.86
CA GLU A 83 9.76 20.76 13.31
C GLU A 83 10.57 20.22 14.52
N LEU A 84 9.99 19.29 15.28
CA LEU A 84 10.65 18.60 16.38
C LEU A 84 11.61 17.46 15.95
N GLU A 85 11.35 16.80 14.82
CA GLU A 85 12.12 15.62 14.40
C GLU A 85 13.11 15.95 13.27
N ASP A 86 13.08 17.17 12.71
CA ASP A 86 13.93 17.64 11.60
C ASP A 86 14.01 16.61 10.44
N CYS A 87 12.89 15.92 10.20
CA CYS A 87 12.77 14.88 9.20
C CYS A 87 11.47 15.01 8.40
N ASP A 88 11.51 14.55 7.16
CA ASP A 88 10.33 14.43 6.31
C ASP A 88 9.54 13.18 6.72
N GLU A 89 8.53 13.38 7.57
CA GLU A 89 7.71 12.31 8.11
C GLU A 89 6.97 11.56 6.99
N ALA A 90 6.53 12.25 5.92
CA ALA A 90 5.86 11.58 4.80
C ALA A 90 6.83 10.60 4.11
N ALA A 91 8.06 11.03 3.86
CA ALA A 91 9.09 10.18 3.28
C ALA A 91 9.51 9.02 4.20
N GLU A 92 9.58 9.23 5.51
CA GLU A 92 9.84 8.15 6.47
C GLU A 92 8.69 7.15 6.56
N ASN A 93 7.44 7.61 6.50
CA ASN A 93 6.26 6.76 6.53
C ASN A 93 6.24 5.80 5.33
N VAL A 94 6.58 6.32 4.15
CA VAL A 94 6.77 5.52 2.94
C VAL A 94 7.89 4.50 3.14
N ARG A 95 9.06 4.93 3.63
CA ARG A 95 10.21 4.02 3.82
C ARG A 95 9.90 2.91 4.81
N ALA A 96 9.30 3.22 5.95
CA ALA A 96 8.92 2.25 6.96
C ALA A 96 7.87 1.25 6.44
N ALA A 97 6.84 1.76 5.77
CA ALA A 97 5.79 0.96 5.15
C ALA A 97 6.35 -0.05 4.14
N VAL A 98 7.19 0.44 3.22
CA VAL A 98 7.78 -0.39 2.17
C VAL A 98 8.75 -1.40 2.75
N ALA A 99 9.64 -0.99 3.66
CA ALA A 99 10.63 -1.88 4.25
C ALA A 99 9.97 -3.02 5.03
N GLY A 100 8.95 -2.71 5.84
CA GLY A 100 8.20 -3.71 6.59
C GLY A 100 7.51 -4.72 5.67
N GLU A 101 6.74 -4.23 4.71
CA GLU A 101 5.94 -5.10 3.86
C GLU A 101 6.77 -5.87 2.82
N ALA A 102 7.88 -5.30 2.34
CA ALA A 102 8.80 -6.03 1.46
C ALA A 102 9.41 -7.24 2.18
N GLY A 103 9.73 -7.12 3.47
CA GLY A 103 10.19 -8.25 4.28
C GLY A 103 9.13 -9.34 4.40
N VAL A 104 7.86 -8.94 4.61
CA VAL A 104 6.71 -9.86 4.68
C VAL A 104 6.51 -10.58 3.34
N ILE A 105 6.41 -9.84 2.23
CA ILE A 105 6.23 -10.39 0.88
C ILE A 105 7.36 -11.34 0.49
N SER A 106 8.60 -11.02 0.88
CA SER A 106 9.75 -11.91 0.65
C SER A 106 9.60 -13.27 1.32
N GLY A 107 8.86 -13.37 2.42
CA GLY A 107 8.52 -14.65 3.06
C GLY A 107 7.48 -15.46 2.26
N TYR A 108 6.63 -14.81 1.47
CA TYR A 108 5.58 -15.45 0.67
C TYR A 108 6.03 -15.79 -0.76
N ILE A 109 7.00 -15.07 -1.32
CA ILE A 109 7.49 -15.27 -2.69
C ILE A 109 8.96 -15.66 -2.67
N HIS A 110 9.23 -16.94 -2.94
CA HIS A 110 10.57 -17.51 -2.98
C HIS A 110 11.36 -17.14 -4.25
N GLU A 111 10.71 -16.53 -5.26
CA GLU A 111 11.33 -16.14 -6.52
C GLU A 111 10.89 -14.74 -6.97
N SER A 112 11.79 -13.76 -6.83
CA SER A 112 11.72 -12.41 -7.43
C SER A 112 10.59 -11.50 -6.93
N VAL A 113 10.90 -10.66 -5.93
CA VAL A 113 10.12 -9.45 -5.65
C VAL A 113 10.30 -8.50 -6.85
N ALA A 114 9.23 -8.24 -7.61
CA ALA A 114 9.25 -7.16 -8.58
C ALA A 114 9.19 -5.85 -7.80
N TRP A 115 10.34 -5.20 -7.66
CA TRP A 115 10.47 -3.84 -7.12
C TRP A 115 9.85 -2.84 -8.11
N PHE A 116 8.54 -2.86 -8.28
CA PHE A 116 7.87 -1.76 -8.94
C PHE A 116 7.73 -0.65 -7.92
N SER A 117 8.68 0.27 -7.94
CA SER A 117 8.64 1.52 -7.20
C SER A 117 7.35 2.27 -7.56
N VAL A 118 6.40 2.29 -6.62
CA VAL A 118 5.13 2.98 -6.72
C VAL A 118 5.13 4.11 -5.68
N PHE A 119 6.12 4.99 -5.79
CA PHE A 119 6.19 6.23 -5.03
C PHE A 119 6.72 7.34 -5.95
N GLU A 120 5.83 7.78 -6.84
CA GLU A 120 5.89 9.09 -7.51
C GLU A 120 4.52 9.76 -7.36
#